data_AF-A0A193GC38-F1
#
_entry.id   AF-A0A193GC38-F1
#
_cell.length_a   1.000
_cell.length_b   1.000
_cell.length_c   1.000
_cell.angle_alpha   90.00
_cell.angle_beta   90.00
_cell.angle_gamma   90.00
#
_symmetry.space_group_name_H-M   'P 1'
#
loop_
_entity.id
_entity.type
_entity.pdbx_description
1 polymer ?
#
loop_
_entity_poly.entity_id
_entity_poly.type
_entity_poly.pdbx_seq_one_letter_code
_entity_poly.pdbx_strand_id
1 'polypeptide(L)'
;MVLARYYEIQGSDCRAMRAPPVAITTRPLLGKLVVNTISELATQPAKCRHVKVPVTQVVYHPDAQRGQDVVAWRVYFQSRELGTRSVQGTVTVVPGKPVRAMPAR
;
A
#
# COMPACT_ATOMS: atom_id res chain seq x y z
N MET A 1 6.00 -3.49 6.51
CA MET A 1 6.60 -3.06 5.23
C MET A 1 5.50 -2.57 4.30
N VAL A 2 5.69 -1.43 3.62
CA VAL A 2 4.74 -0.96 2.60
C VAL A 2 5.01 -1.69 1.29
N LEU A 3 3.98 -2.32 0.71
CA LEU A 3 4.10 -3.04 -0.57
C LEU A 3 3.69 -2.17 -1.75
N ALA A 4 2.63 -1.38 -1.58
CA ALA A 4 2.11 -0.53 -2.64
C ALA A 4 1.34 0.67 -2.08
N ARG A 5 1.27 1.72 -2.90
CA ARG A 5 0.51 2.95 -2.66
C ARG A 5 -0.26 3.31 -3.92
N TYR A 6 -1.55 3.60 -3.77
CA TYR A 6 -2.42 3.96 -4.87
C TYR A 6 -3.16 5.24 -4.53
N TYR A 7 -3.15 6.20 -5.45
CA TYR A 7 -3.95 7.40 -5.37
C TYR A 7 -4.39 7.81 -6.76
N GLU A 8 -5.43 8.62 -6.83
CA GLU A 8 -5.93 9.18 -8.07
C GLU A 8 -6.11 10.69 -7.92
N ILE A 9 -5.69 11.40 -8.97
CA ILE A 9 -5.86 12.84 -9.07
C ILE A 9 -6.30 13.17 -10.49
N GLN A 10 -7.34 13.97 -10.61
CA GLN A 10 -7.79 14.45 -11.90
C GLN A 10 -6.84 15.54 -12.38
N GLY A 11 -6.07 15.25 -13.42
CA GLY A 11 -4.99 16.11 -13.89
C GLY A 11 -5.45 17.48 -14.40
N SER A 12 -6.66 17.64 -14.93
CA SER A 12 -7.15 18.93 -15.44
C SER A 12 -7.16 20.01 -14.35
N ASP A 13 -7.77 19.67 -13.21
CA ASP A 13 -8.09 20.64 -12.14
C ASP A 13 -7.34 20.33 -10.83
N CYS A 14 -6.36 19.42 -10.88
CA CYS A 14 -5.65 18.91 -9.71
C CYS A 14 -6.59 18.45 -8.58
N ARG A 15 -7.73 17.88 -8.94
CA ARG A 15 -8.75 17.46 -7.97
C ARG A 15 -8.37 16.09 -7.41
N ALA A 16 -8.15 16.03 -6.09
CA ALA A 16 -8.00 14.77 -5.39
C ALA A 16 -9.25 13.90 -5.58
N MET A 17 -9.07 12.68 -6.07
CA MET A 17 -10.15 11.71 -6.16
C MET A 17 -10.19 10.86 -4.90
N ARG A 18 -11.20 10.00 -4.75
CA ARG A 18 -11.26 9.06 -3.61
C ARG A 18 -10.09 8.07 -3.66
N ALA A 19 -9.70 7.56 -2.49
CA ALA A 19 -8.68 6.52 -2.42
C ALA A 19 -9.18 5.28 -3.17
N PRO A 20 -8.39 4.70 -4.11
CA PRO A 20 -8.80 3.50 -4.84
C PRO A 20 -9.05 2.34 -3.86
N PRO A 21 -10.23 1.71 -3.87
CA PRO A 21 -10.47 0.53 -3.04
C PRO A 21 -9.51 -0.59 -3.39
N VAL A 22 -9.07 -1.34 -2.39
CA VAL A 22 -8.24 -2.54 -2.55
C VAL A 22 -8.91 -3.73 -1.90
N ALA A 23 -9.06 -4.82 -2.66
CA ALA A 23 -9.56 -6.09 -2.16
C ALA A 23 -8.44 -7.13 -2.20
N ILE A 24 -8.08 -7.67 -1.03
CA ILE A 24 -7.09 -8.75 -0.92
C ILE A 24 -7.70 -10.03 -1.50
N THR A 25 -7.04 -10.62 -2.49
CA THR A 25 -7.47 -11.87 -3.15
C THR A 25 -6.68 -13.09 -2.67
N THR A 26 -5.43 -12.90 -2.25
CA THR A 26 -4.60 -13.94 -1.62
C THR A 26 -4.05 -13.41 -0.32
N ARG A 27 -4.42 -14.04 0.80
CA ARG A 27 -3.95 -13.68 2.12
C ARG A 27 -2.61 -14.37 2.40
N PRO A 28 -1.62 -13.66 2.98
CA PRO A 28 -0.37 -14.26 3.42
C PRO A 28 -0.58 -15.28 4.55
N LEU A 29 0.37 -16.21 4.71
CA LEU A 29 0.36 -17.24 5.76
C LEU A 29 1.31 -16.91 6.92
N LEU A 30 2.42 -16.21 6.65
CA LEU A 30 3.48 -15.84 7.60
C LEU A 30 3.30 -14.41 8.13
N GLY A 31 2.11 -13.85 7.98
CA GLY A 31 1.80 -12.48 8.38
C GLY A 31 0.40 -12.05 7.99
N LYS A 32 0.21 -10.74 7.91
CA LYS A 32 -1.07 -10.13 7.51
C LYS A 32 -0.87 -8.96 6.55
N LEU A 33 -1.80 -8.86 5.60
CA LEU A 33 -1.96 -7.67 4.78
C LEU A 33 -2.99 -6.74 5.42
N VAL A 34 -2.62 -5.48 5.54
CA VAL A 34 -3.45 -4.40 6.06
C VAL A 34 -3.57 -3.34 4.98
N VAL A 35 -4.81 -2.96 4.68
CA VAL A 35 -5.11 -1.88 3.74
C VAL A 35 -5.53 -0.67 4.56
N ASN A 36 -4.75 0.39 4.50
CA ASN A 36 -5.03 1.64 5.21
C ASN A 36 -5.22 2.77 4.21
N THR A 37 -6.06 3.74 4.57
CA THR A 37 -6.16 5.00 3.83
C THR A 37 -5.40 6.06 4.61
N ILE A 38 -4.44 6.71 3.96
CA ILE A 38 -3.69 7.84 4.51
C ILE A 38 -3.91 9.06 3.62
N SER A 39 -3.41 10.21 4.04
CA SER A 39 -3.43 11.42 3.22
C SER A 39 -2.00 11.94 3.04
N GLU A 40 -1.54 11.99 1.78
CA GLU A 40 -0.21 12.46 1.41
C GLU A 40 -0.31 13.52 0.32
N LEU A 41 0.77 14.26 0.07
CA LEU A 41 0.84 15.16 -1.07
C LEU A 41 0.99 14.35 -2.36
N ALA A 42 0.28 14.76 -3.42
CA ALA A 42 0.44 14.12 -4.72
C ALA A 42 1.89 14.24 -5.19
N THR A 43 2.43 13.17 -5.75
CA THR A 43 3.78 13.19 -6.33
C THR A 43 3.74 13.52 -7.83
N GLN A 44 2.63 13.16 -8.48
CA GLN A 44 2.37 13.33 -9.91
C GLN A 44 0.89 13.67 -10.16
N PRO A 45 0.58 14.42 -11.23
CA PRO A 45 1.52 15.17 -12.07
C PRO A 45 2.16 16.35 -11.31
N ALA A 46 3.32 16.84 -11.77
CA ALA A 46 4.13 17.82 -11.03
C ALA A 46 3.37 19.10 -10.64
N LYS A 47 2.45 19.56 -11.52
CA LYS A 47 1.59 20.71 -11.28
C LYS A 47 0.63 20.56 -10.09
N CYS A 48 0.36 19.33 -9.65
CA CYS A 48 -0.55 19.04 -8.55
C CYS A 48 0.17 18.66 -7.25
N ARG A 49 1.50 18.83 -7.16
CA ARG A 49 2.30 18.38 -6.00
C ARG A 49 1.92 18.99 -4.65
N HIS A 50 1.20 20.12 -4.68
CA HIS A 50 0.74 20.81 -3.47
C HIS A 50 -0.62 20.28 -2.97
N VAL A 51 -1.26 19.38 -3.70
CA VAL A 51 -2.58 18.86 -3.36
C VAL A 51 -2.46 17.64 -2.45
N LYS A 52 -3.19 17.66 -1.33
CA LYS A 52 -3.33 16.52 -0.44
C LYS A 52 -4.34 15.54 -1.04
N VAL A 53 -3.89 14.32 -1.32
CA VAL A 53 -4.69 13.24 -1.91
C VAL A 53 -4.86 12.11 -0.91
N PRO A 54 -6.02 11.43 -0.89
CA PRO A 54 -6.19 10.22 -0.13
C PRO A 54 -5.49 9.06 -0.88
N VAL A 55 -4.61 8.36 -0.16
CA VAL A 55 -3.79 7.27 -0.69
C VAL A 55 -4.21 5.98 -0.01
N THR A 56 -4.56 4.98 -0.81
CA THR A 56 -4.71 3.60 -0.32
C THR A 56 -3.34 2.95 -0.27
N GLN A 57 -2.93 2.54 0.92
CA GLN A 57 -1.65 1.88 1.16
C GLN A 57 -1.88 0.42 1.55
N VAL A 58 -1.16 -0.48 0.87
CA VAL A 58 -1.10 -1.91 1.20
C VAL A 58 0.16 -2.16 2.02
N VAL A 59 -0.02 -2.58 3.26
CA VAL A 59 1.06 -2.82 4.23
C VAL A 59 1.08 -4.29 4.59
N TYR A 60 2.26 -4.89 4.50
CA TYR A 60 2.51 -6.22 5.00
C TYR A 60 3.12 -6.15 6.41
N HIS A 61 2.48 -6.82 7.36
CA HIS A 61 2.98 -7.01 8.70
C HIS A 61 3.43 -8.47 8.84
N PRO A 62 4.75 -8.75 8.87
CA PRO A 62 5.25 -10.09 9.13
C PRO A 62 4.91 -10.51 10.56
N ASP A 63 4.58 -11.78 10.74
CA ASP A 63 4.63 -12.42 12.04
C ASP A 63 6.07 -12.88 12.36
N ALA A 64 6.27 -13.60 13.45
CA ALA A 64 7.61 -14.05 13.88
C ALA A 64 8.24 -15.10 12.94
N GLN A 65 7.45 -15.69 12.04
CA GLN A 65 7.91 -16.76 11.15
C GLN A 65 8.65 -16.19 9.93
N ARG A 66 9.77 -16.85 9.59
CA ARG A 66 10.57 -16.53 8.41
C ARG A 66 10.08 -17.36 7.23
N GLY A 67 10.24 -16.81 6.03
CA GLY A 67 9.92 -17.54 4.82
C GLY A 67 9.50 -16.62 3.68
N GLN A 68 8.90 -17.21 2.66
CA GLN A 68 8.29 -16.48 1.56
C GLN A 68 6.77 -16.60 1.65
N ASP A 69 6.10 -15.47 1.50
CA ASP A 69 4.65 -15.40 1.46
C ASP A 69 4.18 -14.94 0.10
N VAL A 70 3.13 -15.58 -0.41
CA VAL A 70 2.46 -15.13 -1.64
C VAL A 70 1.34 -14.18 -1.25
N VAL A 71 1.31 -13.02 -1.91
CA VAL A 71 0.31 -11.98 -1.68
C VAL A 71 -0.33 -11.59 -3.01
N ALA A 72 -1.63 -11.33 -2.98
CA ALA A 72 -2.33 -10.80 -4.15
C ALA A 72 -3.52 -9.94 -3.74
N TRP A 73 -3.77 -8.89 -4.50
CA TRP A 73 -4.90 -8.01 -4.33
C TRP A 73 -5.34 -7.41 -5.66
N ARG A 74 -6.58 -6.93 -5.70
CA ARG A 74 -7.11 -6.09 -6.78
C ARG A 74 -7.28 -4.67 -6.30
N VAL A 75 -6.87 -3.72 -7.12
CA VAL A 75 -7.14 -2.29 -6.92
C VAL A 75 -8.16 -1.83 -7.94
N TYR A 76 -9.15 -1.07 -7.47
CA TYR A 76 -10.24 -0.54 -8.27
C TYR A 76 -10.04 0.96 -8.45
N PHE A 77 -9.51 1.37 -9.60
CA PHE A 77 -9.37 2.78 -9.93
C PHE A 77 -10.71 3.35 -10.42
N GLN A 78 -10.96 4.61 -10.09
CA GLN A 78 -12.11 5.37 -10.60
C GLN A 78 -11.89 5.80 -12.04
N SER A 79 -10.63 6.00 -12.44
CA SER A 79 -10.25 6.25 -13.82
C SER A 79 -10.64 5.04 -14.69
N ARG A 80 -11.44 5.32 -15.72
CA ARG A 80 -11.86 4.31 -16.70
C ARG A 80 -10.67 3.74 -17.49
N GLU A 81 -9.61 4.52 -17.67
CA GLU A 81 -8.40 4.08 -18.36
C GLU A 81 -7.61 3.07 -17.53
N LEU A 82 -7.56 3.26 -16.21
CA LEU A 82 -6.84 2.35 -15.31
C LEU A 82 -7.70 1.12 -14.96
N GLY A 83 -8.99 1.32 -14.72
CA GLY A 83 -9.96 0.28 -14.41
C GLY A 83 -9.58 -0.53 -13.16
N THR A 84 -9.79 -1.85 -13.22
CA THR A 84 -9.33 -2.77 -12.17
C THR A 84 -7.97 -3.34 -12.52
N ARG A 85 -7.03 -3.30 -11.57
CA ARG A 85 -5.72 -3.93 -11.74
C ARG A 85 -5.52 -5.02 -10.69
N SER A 86 -5.11 -6.19 -11.16
CA SER A 86 -4.68 -7.29 -10.30
C SER A 86 -3.18 -7.17 -10.06
N VAL A 87 -2.78 -7.30 -8.79
CA VAL A 87 -1.38 -7.31 -8.37
C VAL A 87 -1.14 -8.60 -7.62
N GLN A 88 -0.07 -9.30 -7.97
CA GLN A 88 0.40 -10.49 -7.29
C GLN A 88 1.90 -10.37 -7.11
N GLY A 89 2.40 -10.84 -5.97
CA GLY A 89 3.82 -10.86 -5.70
C GLY A 89 4.16 -11.81 -4.56
N THR A 90 5.46 -11.92 -4.31
CA THR A 90 6.01 -12.69 -3.21
C THR A 90 6.72 -11.74 -2.25
N VAL A 91 6.44 -11.87 -0.96
CA VAL A 91 7.10 -11.14 0.12
C VAL A 91 8.06 -12.09 0.82
N THR A 92 9.34 -11.75 0.83
CA THR A 92 10.34 -12.50 1.60
C THR A 92 10.47 -11.91 2.99
N VAL A 93 10.12 -12.67 4.02
CA VAL A 93 10.29 -12.32 5.42
C VAL A 93 11.65 -12.83 5.90
N VAL A 94 12.61 -11.90 5.97
CA VAL A 94 13.90 -12.12 6.61
C VAL A 94 13.83 -11.65 8.07
N PRO A 95 14.60 -12.27 8.99
CA PRO A 95 14.59 -11.84 10.38
C PRO A 95 15.05 -10.38 10.48
N GLY A 96 14.20 -9.54 11.07
CA GLY A 96 14.64 -8.25 11.57
C GLY A 96 15.65 -8.49 12.70
N LYS A 97 16.76 -7.75 12.74
CA LYS A 97 17.61 -7.71 13.93
C LYS A 97 16.71 -7.44 15.14
N PRO A 98 16.81 -8.19 16.26
CA PRO A 98 16.05 -7.86 17.46
C PRO A 98 16.38 -6.40 17.82
N VAL A 99 15.37 -5.54 17.84
CA VAL A 99 15.49 -4.24 18.48
C VAL A 99 15.80 -4.56 19.93
N ARG A 100 17.04 -4.30 20.33
CA ARG A 100 17.51 -4.45 21.70
C ARG A 100 16.60 -3.56 22.56
N ALA A 101 15.69 -4.17 23.32
CA ALA A 101 15.01 -3.48 24.40
C ALA A 101 16.11 -3.01 25.36
N MET A 102 16.34 -1.71 25.39
CA MET A 102 17.24 -1.10 26.37
C MET A 102 16.54 -1.21 27.72
N PRO A 103 17.12 -1.91 28.72
CA PRO A 103 16.53 -1.96 30.04
C PRO A 103 16.59 -0.55 30.65
N ALA A 104 15.46 -0.08 31.19
CA ALA A 104 15.43 1.08 32.06
C ALA A 104 16.28 0.77 33.30
N ARG A 105 17.24 1.64 33.59
CA ARG A 105 17.99 1.68 34.84
C ARG A 105 17.32 2.66 35.79
#